data_AF-A0A943IW36-F1
#
_entry.id   AF-A0A943IW36-F1
#
_cell.length_a   1.000
_cell.length_b   1.000
_cell.length_c   1.000
_cell.angle_alpha   90.00
_cell.angle_beta   90.00
_cell.angle_gamma   90.00
#
_symmetry.space_group_name_H-M   'P 1'
#
loop_
_entity.id
_entity.type
_entity.pdbx_description
1 polymer ?
#
loop_
_entity_poly.entity_id
_entity_poly.type
_entity_poly.pdbx_seq_one_letter_code
_entity_poly.pdbx_strand_id
1 'polypeptide(L)'
;MAKWGIDISSWQKGINLSAAKNEGVQFAILRAGFSTTKDKQFETFYSQCKSLGIPVGAYLYSYATTVAQAQAEARALLSFLKGKQFEYPICLDMEDKCQKRLSKDTNDAMIRAFGEIIESAGYWFSVYTNVDFYNNYCHGKTLNAKYDWWMARWSSVAYTGYNCGMTQFGGETNYIRSHTVAGRTVDQNYAYYDYPALMKQHGLNGYSKTGGNTSTPSTPTNTKSVETLAHEVINGSWGNGEDRKNRLTSAGYDYSAVQNRVNEILGSKSQSSAEYYTVKRGDCLWNIAAKYYGNGNMYTTIKKLNGLTSDTIYAGQKLRVK
;
A
#
# COMPACT_ATOMS: atom_id res chain seq x y z
N MET A 1 23.92 -7.18 -3.37
CA MET A 1 23.58 -8.25 -4.34
C MET A 1 22.10 -8.56 -4.23
N ALA A 2 21.44 -8.96 -5.32
CA ALA A 2 20.03 -9.35 -5.29
C ALA A 2 19.83 -10.58 -4.39
N LYS A 3 18.74 -10.60 -3.62
CA LYS A 3 18.35 -11.75 -2.79
C LYS A 3 17.51 -12.69 -3.64
N TRP A 4 17.75 -13.99 -3.58
CA TRP A 4 16.92 -14.99 -4.26
C TRP A 4 15.84 -15.52 -3.31
N GLY A 5 14.61 -15.62 -3.80
CA GLY A 5 13.48 -16.09 -3.03
C GLY A 5 12.42 -16.77 -3.89
N ILE A 6 11.33 -17.13 -3.24
CA ILE A 6 10.20 -17.83 -3.85
C ILE A 6 8.90 -17.10 -3.56
N ASP A 7 7.88 -17.40 -4.34
CA ASP A 7 6.50 -17.13 -3.94
C ASP A 7 5.69 -18.42 -3.98
N ILE A 8 4.82 -18.58 -2.98
CA ILE A 8 4.14 -19.86 -2.72
C ILE A 8 2.69 -19.65 -2.28
N SER A 9 1.87 -20.64 -2.60
CA SER A 9 0.44 -20.66 -2.28
C SER A 9 -0.02 -22.09 -1.98
N SER A 10 -1.32 -22.30 -1.81
CA SER A 10 -1.90 -23.65 -1.66
C SER A 10 -1.42 -24.68 -2.71
N TRP A 11 -0.93 -24.24 -3.88
CA TRP A 11 -0.33 -25.12 -4.89
C TRP A 11 0.96 -25.81 -4.44
N GLN A 12 1.71 -25.21 -3.52
CA GLN A 12 2.94 -25.77 -2.95
C GLN A 12 2.71 -26.42 -1.57
N LYS A 13 1.46 -26.81 -1.25
CA LYS A 13 1.13 -27.48 0.01
C LYS A 13 2.09 -28.64 0.29
N GLY A 14 2.69 -28.63 1.48
CA GLY A 14 3.65 -29.66 1.91
C GLY A 14 5.05 -29.53 1.29
N ILE A 15 5.43 -28.36 0.79
CA ILE A 15 6.84 -28.05 0.48
C ILE A 15 7.67 -28.08 1.76
N ASN A 16 8.89 -28.64 1.68
CA ASN A 16 9.83 -28.62 2.80
C ASN A 16 10.61 -27.30 2.80
N LEU A 17 10.14 -26.30 3.57
CA LEU A 17 10.77 -24.98 3.65
C LEU A 17 12.17 -24.98 4.28
N SER A 18 12.50 -25.98 5.11
CA SER A 18 13.86 -26.14 5.61
C SER A 18 14.81 -26.59 4.49
N ALA A 19 14.37 -27.51 3.64
CA ALA A 19 15.14 -27.90 2.46
C ALA A 19 15.27 -26.73 1.47
N ALA A 20 14.19 -25.98 1.23
CA ALA A 20 14.22 -24.78 0.38
C ALA A 20 15.23 -23.74 0.91
N LYS A 21 15.26 -23.51 2.23
CA LYS A 21 16.26 -22.64 2.87
C LYS A 21 17.69 -23.14 2.66
N ASN A 22 17.91 -24.45 2.78
CA ASN A 22 19.22 -25.08 2.54
C ASN A 22 19.66 -24.99 1.08
N GLU A 23 18.71 -24.98 0.14
CA GLU A 23 18.98 -24.72 -1.28
C GLU A 23 19.31 -23.25 -1.58
N GLY A 24 19.11 -22.35 -0.60
CA GLY A 24 19.52 -20.95 -0.66
C GLY A 24 18.38 -19.93 -0.72
N VAL A 25 17.11 -20.34 -0.52
CA VAL A 25 15.97 -19.42 -0.45
C VAL A 25 16.15 -18.42 0.70
N GLN A 26 16.11 -17.12 0.38
CA GLN A 26 16.36 -16.04 1.34
C GLN A 26 15.11 -15.27 1.76
N PHE A 27 13.98 -15.43 1.07
CA PHE A 27 12.68 -14.87 1.42
C PHE A 27 11.54 -15.62 0.74
N ALA A 28 10.32 -15.44 1.22
CA ALA A 28 9.11 -15.95 0.58
C ALA A 28 7.99 -14.90 0.50
N ILE A 29 7.32 -14.78 -0.64
CA ILE A 29 6.06 -14.01 -0.76
C ILE A 29 4.90 -14.99 -0.73
N LEU A 30 4.03 -14.87 0.27
CA LEU A 30 3.00 -15.87 0.53
C LEU A 30 1.65 -15.42 -0.02
N ARG A 31 0.92 -16.27 -0.75
CA ARG A 31 -0.47 -15.94 -1.09
C ARG A 31 -1.28 -15.88 0.19
N ALA A 32 -1.76 -14.69 0.56
CA ALA A 32 -2.66 -14.51 1.68
C ALA A 32 -4.11 -14.83 1.32
N GLY A 33 -4.48 -14.58 0.07
CA GLY A 33 -5.82 -14.87 -0.42
C GLY A 33 -5.98 -14.61 -1.91
N PHE A 34 -7.20 -14.82 -2.38
CA PHE A 34 -7.67 -14.47 -3.71
C PHE A 34 -9.09 -13.94 -3.60
N SER A 35 -9.36 -12.82 -4.27
CA SER A 35 -10.54 -12.01 -3.99
C SER A 35 -10.77 -11.77 -2.49
N THR A 36 -11.88 -12.23 -1.93
CA THR A 36 -12.18 -12.13 -0.49
C THR A 36 -11.99 -13.44 0.27
N THR A 37 -11.36 -14.44 -0.36
CA THR A 37 -11.12 -15.76 0.21
C THR A 37 -9.67 -15.91 0.66
N LYS A 38 -9.46 -16.37 1.89
CA LYS A 38 -8.14 -16.63 2.45
C LYS A 38 -7.53 -17.91 1.85
N ASP A 39 -6.23 -17.88 1.51
CA ASP A 39 -5.51 -19.07 1.06
C ASP A 39 -5.35 -20.07 2.21
N LYS A 40 -5.67 -21.34 1.95
CA LYS A 40 -5.69 -22.41 2.97
C LYS A 40 -4.31 -22.75 3.53
N GLN A 41 -3.23 -22.33 2.88
CA GLN A 41 -1.86 -22.57 3.34
C GLN A 41 -1.18 -21.33 3.90
N PHE A 42 -1.82 -20.15 3.87
CA PHE A 42 -1.20 -18.89 4.31
C PHE A 42 -0.66 -18.97 5.74
N GLU A 43 -1.46 -19.44 6.69
CA GLU A 43 -1.04 -19.51 8.10
C GLU A 43 0.05 -20.56 8.33
N THR A 44 -0.02 -21.69 7.62
CA THR A 44 0.99 -22.75 7.69
C THR A 44 2.32 -22.25 7.17
N PHE A 45 2.35 -21.64 5.98
CA PHE A 45 3.61 -21.12 5.42
C PHE A 45 4.13 -19.93 6.21
N TYR A 46 3.26 -19.03 6.67
CA TYR A 46 3.69 -17.91 7.49
C TYR A 46 4.40 -18.43 8.76
N SER A 47 3.76 -19.32 9.53
CA SER A 47 4.36 -19.85 10.76
C SER A 47 5.66 -20.61 10.51
N GLN A 48 5.75 -21.42 9.45
CA GLN A 48 6.96 -22.15 9.08
C GLN A 48 8.10 -21.22 8.63
N CYS A 49 7.81 -20.23 7.78
CA CYS A 49 8.82 -19.24 7.38
C CYS A 49 9.32 -18.47 8.60
N LYS A 50 8.44 -17.99 9.48
CA LYS A 50 8.86 -17.27 10.70
C LYS A 50 9.71 -18.14 11.62
N SER A 51 9.35 -19.42 11.84
CA SER A 51 10.13 -20.32 12.69
C SER A 51 11.51 -20.64 12.11
N LEU A 52 11.63 -20.69 10.78
CA LEU A 52 12.88 -20.86 10.07
C LEU A 52 13.67 -19.55 9.89
N GLY A 53 13.13 -18.41 10.34
CA GLY A 53 13.74 -17.10 10.11
C GLY A 53 13.86 -16.73 8.63
N ILE A 54 12.94 -17.21 7.80
CA ILE A 54 12.79 -16.80 6.39
C ILE A 54 11.91 -15.54 6.39
N PRO A 55 12.45 -14.37 5.98
CA PRO A 55 11.68 -13.14 5.77
C PRO A 55 10.47 -13.35 4.86
N VAL A 56 9.33 -12.76 5.21
CA VAL A 56 8.09 -12.95 4.44
C VAL A 56 7.45 -11.65 3.98
N GLY A 57 6.86 -11.71 2.78
CA GLY A 57 5.86 -10.78 2.28
C GLY A 57 4.55 -11.52 2.05
N ALA A 58 3.54 -10.83 1.55
CA ALA A 58 2.28 -11.48 1.20
C ALA A 58 1.67 -10.88 -0.06
N TYR A 59 0.87 -11.66 -0.79
CA TYR A 59 0.12 -11.16 -1.94
C TYR A 59 -1.34 -11.59 -1.92
N LEU A 60 -2.18 -10.82 -2.62
CA LEU A 60 -3.56 -11.19 -2.92
C LEU A 60 -3.80 -11.21 -4.42
N TYR A 61 -4.25 -12.37 -4.93
CA TYR A 61 -4.66 -12.54 -6.33
C TYR A 61 -6.01 -11.88 -6.55
N SER A 62 -6.07 -10.83 -7.37
CA SER A 62 -7.28 -10.05 -7.55
C SER A 62 -8.17 -10.61 -8.68
N TYR A 63 -9.48 -10.65 -8.42
CA TYR A 63 -10.51 -10.84 -9.46
C TYR A 63 -11.38 -9.58 -9.63
N ALA A 64 -10.95 -8.45 -9.08
CA ALA A 64 -11.72 -7.22 -9.12
C ALA A 64 -11.87 -6.73 -10.57
N THR A 65 -13.10 -6.32 -10.92
CA THR A 65 -13.39 -5.60 -12.16
C THR A 65 -13.90 -4.18 -11.91
N THR A 66 -14.04 -3.81 -10.64
CA THR A 66 -14.50 -2.50 -10.18
C THR A 66 -13.66 -2.02 -9.00
N VAL A 67 -13.60 -0.69 -8.81
CA VAL A 67 -12.95 -0.08 -7.65
C VAL A 67 -13.53 -0.60 -6.32
N ALA A 68 -14.85 -0.77 -6.23
CA ALA A 68 -15.50 -1.27 -5.02
C ALA A 68 -15.05 -2.70 -4.67
N GLN A 69 -14.88 -3.57 -5.67
CA GLN A 69 -14.32 -4.90 -5.46
C GLN A 69 -12.87 -4.84 -5.03
N ALA A 70 -12.02 -4.04 -5.68
CA ALA A 70 -10.62 -3.87 -5.28
C ALA A 70 -10.50 -3.41 -3.81
N GLN A 71 -11.36 -2.48 -3.39
CA GLN A 71 -11.43 -2.05 -1.98
C GLN A 71 -11.90 -3.17 -1.04
N ALA A 72 -12.85 -4.01 -1.46
CA ALA A 72 -13.32 -5.14 -0.66
C ALA A 72 -12.22 -6.21 -0.50
N GLU A 73 -11.47 -6.49 -1.57
CA GLU A 73 -10.32 -7.39 -1.55
C GLU A 73 -9.20 -6.84 -0.66
N ALA A 74 -8.90 -5.54 -0.71
CA ALA A 74 -7.91 -4.91 0.18
C ALA A 74 -8.31 -5.07 1.67
N ARG A 75 -9.58 -4.84 2.01
CA ARG A 75 -10.09 -5.03 3.38
C ARG A 75 -10.04 -6.50 3.82
N ALA A 76 -10.36 -7.44 2.92
CA ALA A 76 -10.22 -8.86 3.18
C ALA A 76 -8.75 -9.22 3.45
N LEU A 77 -7.82 -8.73 2.63
CA LEU A 77 -6.39 -8.92 2.83
C LEU A 77 -5.97 -8.44 4.22
N LEU A 78 -6.31 -7.21 4.62
CA LEU A 78 -5.98 -6.69 5.95
C LEU A 78 -6.49 -7.60 7.09
N SER A 79 -7.68 -8.21 6.93
CA SER A 79 -8.19 -9.17 7.91
C SER A 79 -7.32 -10.44 8.02
N PHE A 80 -6.73 -10.88 6.91
CA PHE A 80 -5.83 -12.05 6.88
C PHE A 80 -4.46 -11.74 7.49
N LEU A 81 -3.98 -10.50 7.30
CA LEU A 81 -2.68 -10.01 7.79
C LEU A 81 -2.70 -9.63 9.28
N LYS A 82 -3.88 -9.52 9.91
CA LYS A 82 -4.02 -9.07 11.30
C LYS A 82 -3.12 -9.85 12.26
N GLY A 83 -2.38 -9.11 13.09
CA GLY A 83 -1.49 -9.67 14.12
C GLY A 83 -0.17 -10.25 13.58
N LYS A 84 0.19 -9.97 12.33
CA LYS A 84 1.41 -10.46 11.67
C LYS A 84 2.35 -9.33 11.31
N GLN A 85 3.62 -9.69 11.11
CA GLN A 85 4.71 -8.79 10.74
C GLN A 85 5.42 -9.32 9.50
N PHE A 86 5.69 -8.44 8.54
CA PHE A 86 6.21 -8.79 7.21
C PHE A 86 7.48 -8.00 6.89
N GLU A 87 8.56 -8.71 6.61
CA GLU A 87 9.84 -8.12 6.19
C GLU A 87 9.84 -7.66 4.73
N TYR A 88 8.89 -8.16 3.94
CA TYR A 88 8.73 -7.86 2.51
C TYR A 88 7.34 -7.25 2.24
N PRO A 89 7.14 -6.63 1.05
CA PRO A 89 5.90 -5.92 0.72
C PRO A 89 4.62 -6.74 0.82
N ILE A 90 3.51 -6.01 0.91
CA ILE A 90 2.16 -6.52 0.69
C ILE A 90 1.77 -6.20 -0.75
N CYS A 91 1.59 -7.24 -1.56
CA CYS A 91 1.44 -7.13 -3.00
C CYS A 91 -0.02 -7.29 -3.44
N LEU A 92 -0.48 -6.42 -4.33
CA LEU A 92 -1.65 -6.69 -5.16
C LEU A 92 -1.20 -7.41 -6.42
N ASP A 93 -1.76 -8.58 -6.70
CA ASP A 93 -1.51 -9.34 -7.92
C ASP A 93 -2.62 -9.05 -8.97
N MET A 94 -2.21 -8.36 -10.04
CA MET A 94 -3.04 -7.96 -11.18
C MET A 94 -2.57 -8.69 -12.44
N GLU A 95 -3.32 -9.70 -12.87
CA GLU A 95 -3.00 -10.43 -14.11
C GLU A 95 -4.19 -11.14 -14.76
N ASP A 96 -5.35 -11.19 -14.07
CA ASP A 96 -6.46 -12.03 -14.49
C ASP A 96 -7.08 -11.55 -15.81
N LYS A 97 -7.61 -12.51 -16.57
CA LYS A 97 -8.27 -12.25 -17.85
C LYS A 97 -9.43 -11.25 -17.72
N CYS A 98 -10.08 -11.15 -16.56
CA CYS A 98 -11.15 -10.19 -16.32
C CYS A 98 -10.65 -8.74 -16.35
N GLN A 99 -9.46 -8.47 -15.83
CA GLN A 99 -8.85 -7.14 -15.80
C GLN A 99 -8.33 -6.72 -17.18
N LYS A 100 -7.91 -7.70 -18.01
CA LYS A 100 -7.48 -7.46 -19.40
C LYS A 100 -8.62 -6.97 -20.32
N ARG A 101 -9.88 -7.11 -19.91
CA ARG A 101 -11.06 -6.60 -20.63
C ARG A 101 -11.44 -5.17 -20.23
N LEU A 102 -10.77 -4.60 -19.24
CA LEU A 102 -11.06 -3.27 -18.72
C LEU A 102 -10.18 -2.23 -19.40
N SER A 103 -10.57 -0.95 -19.28
CA SER A 103 -9.69 0.15 -19.67
C SER A 103 -8.49 0.24 -18.73
N LYS A 104 -7.38 0.81 -19.23
CA LYS A 104 -6.21 1.12 -18.39
C LYS A 104 -6.57 2.00 -17.19
N ASP A 105 -7.43 3.00 -17.40
CA ASP A 105 -7.88 3.90 -16.32
C ASP A 105 -8.67 3.16 -15.24
N THR A 106 -9.48 2.18 -15.61
CA THR A 106 -10.19 1.33 -14.64
C THR A 106 -9.21 0.50 -13.82
N ASN A 107 -8.22 -0.12 -14.47
CA ASN A 107 -7.18 -0.89 -13.77
C ASN A 107 -6.34 0.01 -12.84
N ASP A 108 -5.93 1.19 -13.30
CA ASP A 108 -5.22 2.18 -12.48
C ASP A 108 -6.04 2.61 -11.25
N ALA A 109 -7.34 2.86 -11.42
CA ALA A 109 -8.23 3.25 -10.33
C ALA A 109 -8.36 2.13 -9.28
N MET A 110 -8.43 0.87 -9.71
CA MET A 110 -8.43 -0.29 -8.81
C MET A 110 -7.10 -0.41 -8.05
N ILE A 111 -5.96 -0.31 -8.74
CA ILE A 111 -4.62 -0.34 -8.14
C ILE A 111 -4.48 0.77 -7.07
N ARG A 112 -4.88 2.00 -7.42
CA ARG A 112 -4.79 3.14 -6.49
C ARG A 112 -5.65 2.95 -5.25
N ALA A 113 -6.91 2.52 -5.42
CA ALA A 113 -7.83 2.33 -4.32
C ALA A 113 -7.43 1.17 -3.40
N PHE A 114 -6.89 0.08 -3.96
CA PHE A 114 -6.32 -1.01 -3.17
C PHE A 114 -5.09 -0.52 -2.40
N GLY A 115 -4.13 0.10 -3.09
CA GLY A 115 -2.90 0.60 -2.51
C GLY A 115 -3.13 1.60 -1.38
N GLU A 116 -4.05 2.56 -1.56
CA GLU A 116 -4.40 3.54 -0.53
C GLU A 116 -4.88 2.88 0.77
N ILE A 117 -5.68 1.81 0.69
CA ILE A 117 -6.15 1.06 1.87
C ILE A 117 -4.98 0.35 2.57
N ILE A 118 -4.08 -0.26 1.80
CA ILE A 118 -2.93 -0.99 2.35
C ILE A 118 -1.91 -0.02 2.99
N GLU A 119 -1.57 1.07 2.30
CA GLU A 119 -0.66 2.10 2.79
C GLU A 119 -1.23 2.80 4.05
N SER A 120 -2.53 3.12 4.05
CA SER A 120 -3.19 3.74 5.21
C SER A 120 -3.24 2.81 6.43
N ALA A 121 -3.20 1.50 6.22
CA ALA A 121 -3.09 0.50 7.28
C ALA A 121 -1.64 0.30 7.77
N GLY A 122 -0.69 1.09 7.27
CA GLY A 122 0.72 1.05 7.68
C GLY A 122 1.54 -0.03 7.01
N TYR A 123 1.11 -0.51 5.83
CA TYR A 123 1.85 -1.51 5.06
C TYR A 123 2.54 -0.90 3.84
N TRP A 124 3.73 -1.38 3.51
CA TRP A 124 4.41 -1.13 2.25
C TRP A 124 3.70 -1.86 1.12
N PHE A 125 3.13 -1.09 0.19
CA PHE A 125 2.37 -1.62 -0.93
C PHE A 125 3.25 -1.81 -2.17
N SER A 126 3.07 -2.94 -2.84
CA SER A 126 3.69 -3.24 -4.14
C SER A 126 2.65 -3.81 -5.11
N VAL A 127 2.86 -3.61 -6.42
CA VAL A 127 2.00 -4.19 -7.46
C VAL A 127 2.76 -5.31 -8.15
N TYR A 128 2.22 -6.52 -8.11
CA TYR A 128 2.67 -7.61 -8.94
C TYR A 128 1.93 -7.64 -10.28
N THR A 129 2.69 -7.79 -11.35
CA THR A 129 2.15 -8.06 -12.67
C THR A 129 3.21 -8.54 -13.65
N ASN A 130 2.81 -9.10 -14.79
CA ASN A 130 3.73 -9.36 -15.90
C ASN A 130 3.94 -8.12 -16.80
N VAL A 131 5.05 -8.13 -17.56
CA VAL A 131 5.44 -7.01 -18.43
C VAL A 131 4.36 -6.64 -19.47
N ASP A 132 3.57 -7.60 -19.97
CA ASP A 132 2.46 -7.32 -20.89
C ASP A 132 1.38 -6.48 -20.21
N PHE A 133 0.93 -6.89 -19.03
CA PHE A 133 -0.07 -6.16 -18.24
C PHE A 133 0.40 -4.73 -17.90
N TYR A 134 1.64 -4.58 -17.43
CA TYR A 134 2.24 -3.29 -17.11
C TYR A 134 2.22 -2.30 -18.29
N ASN A 135 2.50 -2.78 -19.51
CA ASN A 135 2.58 -1.93 -20.70
C ASN A 135 1.21 -1.70 -21.35
N ASN A 136 0.35 -2.72 -21.35
CA ASN A 136 -0.82 -2.77 -22.22
C ASN A 136 -2.16 -2.67 -21.48
N TYR A 137 -2.19 -2.89 -20.17
CA TYR A 137 -3.45 -2.99 -19.41
C TYR A 137 -3.51 -2.08 -18.18
N CYS A 138 -2.43 -1.41 -17.82
CA CYS A 138 -2.45 -0.25 -16.92
C CYS A 138 -1.49 0.84 -17.45
N HIS A 139 -1.47 2.00 -16.81
CA HIS A 139 -0.41 3.00 -17.05
C HIS A 139 0.79 2.72 -16.15
N GLY A 140 1.40 1.53 -16.30
CA GLY A 140 2.46 1.05 -15.41
C GLY A 140 3.57 2.08 -15.17
N LYS A 141 4.08 2.71 -16.25
CA LYS A 141 5.12 3.75 -16.15
C LYS A 141 4.71 4.94 -15.28
N THR A 142 3.45 5.38 -15.35
CA THR A 142 2.92 6.47 -14.53
C THR A 142 2.75 6.04 -13.08
N LEU A 143 2.23 4.84 -12.85
CA LEU A 143 2.02 4.28 -11.51
C LEU A 143 3.34 3.96 -10.79
N ASN A 144 4.40 3.60 -11.52
CA ASN A 144 5.74 3.32 -11.00
C ASN A 144 6.46 4.55 -10.43
N ALA A 145 5.94 5.77 -10.67
CA ALA A 145 6.40 6.96 -9.95
C ALA A 145 5.93 6.99 -8.48
N LYS A 146 4.90 6.21 -8.13
CA LYS A 146 4.31 6.17 -6.78
C LYS A 146 4.51 4.83 -6.09
N TYR A 147 4.26 3.73 -6.79
CA TYR A 147 4.22 2.40 -6.21
C TYR A 147 5.48 1.61 -6.51
N ASP A 148 5.86 0.74 -5.57
CA ASP A 148 6.82 -0.32 -5.80
C ASP A 148 6.20 -1.43 -6.66
N TRP A 149 7.05 -2.19 -7.37
CA TRP A 149 6.62 -3.20 -8.32
C TRP A 149 7.36 -4.53 -8.12
N TRP A 150 6.60 -5.59 -8.31
CA TRP A 150 7.08 -6.96 -8.45
C TRP A 150 6.77 -7.44 -9.88
N MET A 151 7.79 -7.48 -10.74
CA MET A 151 7.59 -7.67 -12.18
C MET A 151 7.89 -9.09 -12.65
N ALA A 152 6.92 -9.76 -13.29
CA ALA A 152 7.11 -11.08 -13.88
C ALA A 152 7.61 -11.02 -15.33
N ARG A 153 8.66 -11.79 -15.62
CA ARG A 153 9.18 -12.05 -16.97
C ARG A 153 10.06 -13.31 -17.00
N TRP A 154 9.66 -14.28 -17.82
CA TRP A 154 10.48 -15.47 -18.08
C TRP A 154 11.48 -15.20 -19.22
N SER A 155 12.76 -15.04 -18.88
CA SER A 155 13.84 -14.82 -19.83
C SER A 155 15.18 -15.31 -19.28
N SER A 156 16.09 -15.71 -20.17
CA SER A 156 17.49 -15.94 -19.83
C SER A 156 18.30 -14.65 -19.71
N VAL A 157 17.74 -13.51 -20.15
CA VAL A 157 18.41 -12.20 -20.13
C VAL A 157 18.04 -11.46 -18.86
N ALA A 158 19.06 -10.83 -18.24
CA ALA A 158 18.88 -10.00 -17.07
C ALA A 158 17.79 -8.94 -17.29
N TYR A 159 16.93 -8.79 -16.28
CA TYR A 159 15.82 -7.86 -16.32
C TYR A 159 16.35 -6.42 -16.31
N THR A 160 16.29 -5.77 -17.47
CA THR A 160 16.74 -4.39 -17.68
C THR A 160 15.56 -3.56 -18.15
N GLY A 161 15.39 -2.35 -17.60
CA GLY A 161 14.45 -1.34 -18.14
C GLY A 161 13.18 -1.03 -17.33
N TYR A 162 12.92 -1.67 -16.19
CA TYR A 162 11.84 -1.25 -15.28
C TYR A 162 12.37 -1.06 -13.86
N ASN A 163 12.02 0.08 -13.24
CA ASN A 163 12.29 0.31 -11.83
C ASN A 163 11.35 -0.58 -11.02
N CYS A 164 11.89 -1.57 -10.31
CA CYS A 164 11.12 -2.50 -9.51
C CYS A 164 12.00 -3.00 -8.36
N GLY A 165 11.40 -3.20 -7.18
CA GLY A 165 12.13 -3.78 -6.07
C GLY A 165 12.22 -5.31 -6.13
N MET A 166 11.40 -5.96 -6.96
CA MET A 166 11.42 -7.41 -7.15
C MET A 166 11.07 -7.84 -8.58
N THR A 167 11.63 -8.97 -9.03
CA THR A 167 11.24 -9.65 -10.28
C THR A 167 10.93 -11.11 -10.05
N GLN A 168 9.91 -11.63 -10.75
CA GLN A 168 9.70 -13.07 -10.92
C GLN A 168 10.29 -13.48 -12.26
N PHE A 169 11.20 -14.46 -12.26
CA PHE A 169 11.92 -14.87 -13.46
C PHE A 169 11.65 -16.33 -13.88
N GLY A 170 11.04 -17.10 -12.99
CA GLY A 170 10.92 -18.53 -13.13
C GLY A 170 9.70 -19.06 -12.39
N GLY A 171 9.18 -20.17 -12.87
CA GLY A 171 8.06 -20.92 -12.34
C GLY A 171 8.08 -22.28 -13.01
N GLU A 172 6.94 -22.74 -13.55
CA GLU A 172 6.92 -23.90 -14.45
C GLU A 172 7.90 -23.73 -15.63
N THR A 173 7.95 -22.52 -16.20
CA THR A 173 9.02 -22.14 -17.13
C THR A 173 10.13 -21.43 -16.34
N ASN A 174 11.39 -21.87 -16.47
CA ASN A 174 12.53 -21.19 -15.85
C ASN A 174 13.79 -21.33 -16.73
N TYR A 175 14.32 -20.19 -17.17
CA TYR A 175 15.50 -20.14 -18.07
C TYR A 175 16.80 -19.84 -17.33
N ILE A 176 16.75 -19.58 -16.02
CA ILE A 176 17.89 -19.12 -15.23
C ILE A 176 18.39 -20.23 -14.29
N ARG A 177 17.49 -21.08 -13.81
CA ARG A 177 17.78 -22.19 -12.88
C ARG A 177 16.71 -23.27 -12.97
N SER A 178 16.84 -24.33 -12.17
CA SER A 178 15.80 -25.34 -12.03
C SER A 178 14.43 -24.71 -11.80
N HIS A 179 13.38 -25.25 -12.43
CA HIS A 179 12.00 -24.89 -12.13
C HIS A 179 11.54 -25.41 -10.75
N THR A 180 12.36 -26.24 -10.09
CA THR A 180 12.06 -26.79 -8.78
C THR A 180 12.87 -26.19 -7.64
N VAL A 181 12.25 -26.15 -6.46
CA VAL A 181 12.86 -25.86 -5.15
C VAL A 181 12.29 -26.86 -4.16
N ALA A 182 13.15 -27.51 -3.36
CA ALA A 182 12.75 -28.58 -2.43
C ALA A 182 11.88 -29.67 -3.11
N GLY A 183 12.25 -30.02 -4.34
CA GLY A 183 11.57 -31.07 -5.14
C GLY A 183 10.19 -30.70 -5.68
N ARG A 184 9.74 -29.44 -5.59
CA ARG A 184 8.46 -28.98 -6.13
C ARG A 184 8.65 -27.87 -7.14
N THR A 185 7.76 -27.76 -8.13
CA THR A 185 7.70 -26.58 -9.00
C THR A 185 7.25 -25.35 -8.19
N VAL A 186 8.05 -24.30 -8.25
CA VAL A 186 7.88 -23.08 -7.44
C VAL A 186 8.27 -21.86 -8.26
N ASP A 187 7.50 -20.78 -8.10
CA ASP A 187 7.82 -19.49 -8.69
C ASP A 187 8.97 -18.82 -7.93
N GLN A 188 9.90 -18.24 -8.69
CA GLN A 188 11.22 -17.85 -8.22
C GLN A 188 11.55 -16.41 -8.58
N ASN A 189 12.16 -15.73 -7.62
CA ASN A 189 12.23 -14.28 -7.58
C ASN A 189 13.61 -13.75 -7.22
N TYR A 190 13.92 -12.56 -7.72
CA TYR A 190 14.99 -11.73 -7.19
C TYR A 190 14.44 -10.46 -6.55
N ALA A 191 14.85 -10.17 -5.32
CA ALA A 191 14.61 -8.87 -4.68
C ALA A 191 15.89 -8.02 -4.73
N TYR A 192 15.75 -6.79 -5.19
CA TYR A 192 16.85 -5.84 -5.38
C TYR A 192 16.96 -4.83 -4.24
N TYR A 193 15.84 -4.55 -3.55
CA TYR A 193 15.81 -3.69 -2.39
C TYR A 193 16.03 -4.48 -1.10
N ASP A 194 16.59 -3.82 -0.09
CA ASP A 194 16.66 -4.38 1.25
C ASP A 194 15.37 -4.08 2.02
N TYR A 195 14.27 -4.74 1.61
CA TYR A 195 12.96 -4.56 2.22
C TYR A 195 12.95 -4.69 3.75
N PRO A 196 13.62 -5.69 4.38
CA PRO A 196 13.66 -5.76 5.84
C PRO A 196 14.18 -4.49 6.51
N ALA A 197 15.17 -3.82 5.91
CA ALA A 197 15.69 -2.55 6.42
C ALA A 197 14.68 -1.41 6.19
N LEU A 198 14.07 -1.34 5.00
CA LEU A 198 13.05 -0.33 4.66
C LEU A 198 11.84 -0.42 5.61
N MET A 199 11.31 -1.61 5.88
CA MET A 199 10.15 -1.77 6.78
C MET A 199 10.46 -1.23 8.18
N LYS A 200 11.65 -1.51 8.71
CA LYS A 200 12.10 -1.03 10.03
C LYS A 200 12.40 0.48 10.05
N GLN A 201 13.00 0.99 8.99
CA GLN A 201 13.32 2.42 8.85
C GLN A 201 12.03 3.26 8.84
N HIS A 202 10.99 2.78 8.16
CA HIS A 202 9.75 3.52 7.98
C HIS A 202 8.67 3.15 9.02
N GLY A 203 8.87 2.10 9.82
CA GLY A 203 7.87 1.63 10.77
C GLY A 203 6.62 1.08 10.09
N LEU A 204 6.83 0.28 9.03
CA LEU A 204 5.77 -0.30 8.22
C LEU A 204 5.63 -1.81 8.48
N ASN A 205 4.56 -2.42 8.01
CA ASN A 205 4.35 -3.87 8.04
C ASN A 205 4.39 -4.49 9.45
N GLY A 206 3.92 -3.74 10.45
CA GLY A 206 3.97 -4.16 11.86
C GLY A 206 5.31 -3.92 12.54
N TYR A 207 6.24 -3.20 11.91
CA TYR A 207 7.43 -2.65 12.58
C TYR A 207 7.16 -1.27 13.15
N SER A 208 7.81 -0.94 14.27
CA SER A 208 7.88 0.44 14.76
C SER A 208 9.04 1.18 14.09
N LYS A 209 8.91 2.50 13.92
CA LYS A 209 9.94 3.32 13.30
C LYS A 209 11.21 3.32 14.16
N THR A 210 12.34 2.93 13.58
CA THR A 210 13.63 2.95 14.30
C THR A 210 14.16 4.39 14.38
N GLY A 211 14.14 5.00 15.57
CA GLY A 211 14.75 6.31 15.82
C GLY A 211 14.09 7.15 16.92
N GLY A 212 14.43 6.85 18.18
CA GLY A 212 14.02 7.61 19.36
C GLY A 212 14.49 7.00 20.68
N ASN A 213 15.81 6.89 20.85
CA ASN A 213 16.58 6.63 22.09
C ASN A 213 16.36 5.32 22.91
N THR A 214 17.45 4.94 23.56
CA THR A 214 17.72 3.73 24.35
C THR A 214 16.82 3.51 25.58
N SER A 215 16.36 2.26 25.77
CA SER A 215 16.49 1.45 27.00
C SER A 215 15.49 0.27 27.02
N THR A 216 15.84 -0.75 27.80
CA THR A 216 15.45 -2.17 27.74
C THR A 216 14.10 -2.49 28.44
N PRO A 217 13.68 -3.77 28.54
CA PRO A 217 12.40 -4.30 28.07
C PRO A 217 11.23 -4.21 29.08
N SER A 218 10.01 -3.99 28.60
CA SER A 218 8.80 -4.23 29.41
C SER A 218 7.59 -4.68 28.57
N THR A 219 6.99 -5.75 29.08
CA THR A 219 5.77 -6.51 28.73
C THR A 219 4.63 -5.71 28.07
N PRO A 220 3.84 -6.32 27.15
CA PRO A 220 2.89 -5.61 26.32
C PRO A 220 1.56 -5.31 27.04
N THR A 221 1.22 -4.03 27.15
CA THR A 221 -0.16 -3.57 27.36
C THR A 221 -0.55 -2.60 26.25
N ASN A 222 -1.53 -3.06 25.47
CA ASN A 222 -2.08 -2.44 24.28
C ASN A 222 -2.57 -1.01 24.59
N THR A 223 -1.82 0.01 24.19
CA THR A 223 -2.26 1.41 24.30
C THR A 223 -1.91 2.17 23.02
N LYS A 224 -2.93 2.70 22.34
CA LYS A 224 -2.76 3.62 21.20
C LYS A 224 -2.00 4.87 21.65
N SER A 225 -1.23 5.48 20.75
CA SER A 225 -0.48 6.70 21.06
C SER A 225 -1.42 7.91 21.26
N VAL A 226 -0.93 8.90 22.02
CA VAL A 226 -1.60 10.20 22.24
C VAL A 226 -1.95 10.89 20.92
N GLU A 227 -1.07 10.78 19.90
CA GLU A 227 -1.30 11.33 18.56
C GLU A 227 -2.52 10.70 17.88
N THR A 228 -2.59 9.37 17.86
CA THR A 228 -3.69 8.63 17.24
C THR A 228 -5.00 8.93 17.96
N LEU A 229 -4.97 8.94 19.29
CA LEU A 229 -6.15 9.27 20.09
C LEU A 229 -6.58 10.73 19.86
N ALA A 230 -5.66 11.67 19.69
CA ALA A 230 -5.99 13.05 19.38
C ALA A 230 -6.67 13.21 18.02
N HIS A 231 -6.21 12.49 16.99
CA HIS A 231 -6.89 12.48 15.69
C HIS A 231 -8.26 11.80 15.74
N GLU A 232 -8.39 10.69 16.46
CA GLU A 232 -9.68 10.03 16.67
C GLU A 232 -10.65 10.94 17.45
N VAL A 233 -10.16 11.71 18.41
CA VAL A 233 -10.92 12.74 19.12
C VAL A 233 -11.40 13.83 18.19
N ILE A 234 -10.51 14.37 17.33
CA ILE A 234 -10.85 15.40 16.34
C ILE A 234 -11.89 14.88 15.33
N ASN A 235 -11.81 13.59 15.00
CA ASN A 235 -12.76 12.92 14.11
C ASN A 235 -14.05 12.46 14.83
N GLY A 236 -14.22 12.81 16.11
CA GLY A 236 -15.46 12.57 16.88
C GLY A 236 -15.62 11.16 17.44
N SER A 237 -14.62 10.29 17.32
CA SER A 237 -14.72 8.88 17.74
C SER A 237 -14.84 8.69 19.26
N TRP A 238 -14.44 9.70 20.03
CA TRP A 238 -14.38 9.68 21.49
C TRP A 238 -15.43 10.56 22.18
N GLY A 239 -16.45 11.06 21.47
CA GLY A 239 -17.46 11.94 22.08
C GLY A 239 -16.94 13.33 22.46
N ASN A 240 -17.71 14.08 23.24
CA ASN A 240 -17.47 15.50 23.54
C ASN A 240 -17.56 15.80 25.04
N GLY A 241 -16.78 16.78 25.52
CA GLY A 241 -16.80 17.20 26.93
C GLY A 241 -16.47 16.07 27.91
N GLU A 242 -17.30 15.89 28.93
CA GLU A 242 -17.09 14.90 29.99
C GLU A 242 -17.18 13.45 29.48
N ASP A 243 -17.97 13.18 28.43
CA ASP A 243 -18.07 11.85 27.81
C ASP A 243 -16.71 11.38 27.26
N ARG A 244 -15.98 12.29 26.61
CA ARG A 244 -14.63 12.01 26.09
C ARG A 244 -13.64 11.67 27.19
N LYS A 245 -13.66 12.46 28.25
CA LYS A 245 -12.80 12.26 29.42
C LYS A 245 -13.06 10.91 30.07
N ASN A 246 -14.34 10.57 30.26
CA ASN A 246 -14.73 9.29 30.85
C ASN A 246 -14.31 8.11 29.97
N ARG A 247 -14.54 8.19 28.65
CA ARG A 247 -14.22 7.10 27.71
C ARG A 247 -12.71 6.89 27.54
N LEU A 248 -11.92 7.95 27.44
CA LEU A 248 -10.46 7.83 27.37
C LEU A 248 -9.88 7.29 28.68
N THR A 249 -10.33 7.80 29.83
CA THR A 249 -9.85 7.35 31.15
C THR A 249 -10.23 5.89 31.42
N SER A 250 -11.47 5.49 31.10
CA SER A 250 -11.95 4.11 31.26
C SER A 250 -11.20 3.12 30.35
N ALA A 251 -10.76 3.59 29.18
CA ALA A 251 -9.92 2.83 28.28
C ALA A 251 -8.43 2.82 28.68
N GLY A 252 -8.08 3.41 29.83
CA GLY A 252 -6.72 3.42 30.38
C GLY A 252 -5.80 4.48 29.76
N TYR A 253 -6.36 5.48 29.06
CA TYR A 253 -5.59 6.55 28.42
C TYR A 253 -5.56 7.83 29.25
N ASP A 254 -4.44 8.54 29.18
CA ASP A 254 -4.30 9.87 29.77
C ASP A 254 -5.10 10.90 28.95
N TYR A 255 -6.31 11.21 29.43
CA TYR A 255 -7.16 12.23 28.84
C TYR A 255 -6.46 13.57 28.66
N SER A 256 -5.64 13.99 29.64
CA SER A 256 -5.02 15.32 29.63
C SER A 256 -3.97 15.43 28.52
N ALA A 257 -3.14 14.39 28.34
CA ALA A 257 -2.17 14.32 27.25
C ALA A 257 -2.85 14.32 25.87
N VAL A 258 -3.94 13.54 25.72
CA VAL A 258 -4.73 13.51 24.47
C VAL A 258 -5.38 14.86 24.19
N GLN A 259 -5.99 15.49 25.19
CA GLN A 259 -6.68 16.77 25.00
C GLN A 259 -5.70 17.92 24.71
N ASN A 260 -4.50 17.91 25.31
CA ASN A 260 -3.45 18.87 24.97
C ASN A 260 -3.02 18.73 23.52
N ARG A 261 -2.83 17.50 23.04
CA ARG A 261 -2.44 17.25 21.65
C ARG A 261 -3.54 17.64 20.66
N VAL A 262 -4.81 17.40 20.99
CA VAL A 262 -5.95 17.90 20.21
C VAL A 262 -5.90 19.43 20.09
N ASN A 263 -5.61 20.12 21.19
CA ASN A 263 -5.53 21.58 21.20
C ASN A 263 -4.36 22.09 20.35
N GLU A 264 -3.20 21.40 20.36
CA GLU A 264 -2.07 21.71 19.47
C GLU A 264 -2.43 21.51 18.00
N ILE A 265 -3.07 20.39 17.65
CA ILE A 265 -3.44 20.07 16.25
C ILE A 265 -4.49 21.06 15.73
N LEU A 266 -5.49 21.39 16.55
CA LEU A 266 -6.52 22.37 16.18
C LEU A 266 -5.97 23.81 16.20
N GLY A 267 -5.01 24.12 17.07
CA GLY A 267 -4.27 25.37 17.08
C GLY A 267 -3.31 25.53 15.90
N SER A 268 -2.85 24.42 15.31
CA SER A 268 -1.95 24.39 14.14
C SER A 268 -2.67 24.51 12.79
N LYS A 269 -4.01 24.53 12.76
CA LYS A 269 -4.79 24.83 11.54
C LYS A 269 -4.90 26.34 11.29
N SER A 270 -3.76 26.99 11.08
CA SER A 270 -3.72 28.27 10.36
C SER A 270 -2.36 28.47 9.69
N GLN A 271 -2.17 27.84 8.53
CA GLN A 271 -1.57 28.45 7.34
C GLN A 271 -1.55 27.44 6.18
N SER A 272 -2.61 27.42 5.36
CA SER A 272 -2.37 27.27 3.92
C SER A 272 -2.21 28.69 3.38
N SER A 273 -1.05 29.01 2.80
CA SER A 273 -0.90 30.29 2.12
C SER A 273 -1.82 30.24 0.89
N ALA A 274 -2.83 31.10 0.88
CA ALA A 274 -3.78 31.16 -0.24
C ALA A 274 -3.02 31.51 -1.53
N GLU A 275 -3.15 30.65 -2.55
CA GLU A 275 -2.61 30.90 -3.89
C GLU A 275 -3.73 31.47 -4.76
N TYR A 276 -3.42 32.45 -5.61
CA TYR A 276 -4.41 33.13 -6.45
C TYR A 276 -3.99 33.13 -7.92
N TYR A 277 -4.99 33.11 -8.81
CA TYR A 277 -4.84 33.21 -10.25
C TYR A 277 -5.73 34.33 -10.82
N THR A 278 -5.18 35.13 -11.74
CA THR A 278 -5.96 36.15 -12.47
C THR A 278 -6.42 35.58 -13.80
N VAL A 279 -7.73 35.51 -13.99
CA VAL A 279 -8.39 34.97 -15.19
C VAL A 279 -7.97 35.78 -16.43
N LYS A 280 -7.62 35.08 -17.51
CA LYS A 280 -7.26 35.66 -18.82
C LYS A 280 -8.38 35.47 -19.83
N ARG A 281 -8.38 36.27 -20.90
CA ARG A 281 -9.34 36.10 -22.00
C ARG A 281 -9.18 34.70 -22.61
N GLY A 282 -10.28 33.94 -22.63
CA GLY A 282 -10.30 32.55 -23.12
C GLY A 282 -10.18 31.48 -22.01
N ASP A 283 -9.96 31.86 -20.75
CA ASP A 283 -9.98 30.92 -19.65
C ASP A 283 -11.41 30.45 -19.33
N CYS A 284 -11.51 29.21 -18.87
CA CYS A 284 -12.68 28.67 -18.19
C CYS A 284 -12.24 27.98 -16.89
N LEU A 285 -13.16 27.82 -15.93
CA LEU A 285 -12.85 27.19 -14.64
C LEU A 285 -12.22 25.80 -14.79
N TRP A 286 -12.61 25.06 -15.84
CA TRP A 286 -12.05 23.74 -16.15
C TRP A 286 -10.56 23.80 -16.48
N ASN A 287 -10.14 24.69 -17.38
CA ASN A 287 -8.74 24.79 -17.78
C ASN A 287 -7.86 25.35 -16.65
N ILE A 288 -8.41 26.26 -15.83
CA ILE A 288 -7.74 26.74 -14.61
C ILE A 288 -7.59 25.57 -13.62
N ALA A 289 -8.62 24.74 -13.44
CA ALA A 289 -8.53 23.58 -12.56
C ALA A 289 -7.56 22.51 -13.08
N ALA A 290 -7.55 22.25 -14.38
CA ALA A 290 -6.58 21.37 -15.01
C ALA A 290 -5.14 21.85 -14.78
N LYS A 291 -4.90 23.16 -14.82
CA LYS A 291 -3.59 23.76 -14.57
C LYS A 291 -3.12 23.63 -13.11
N TYR A 292 -4.00 23.91 -12.15
CA TYR A 292 -3.61 23.98 -10.73
C TYR A 292 -3.76 22.67 -9.96
N TYR A 293 -4.63 21.77 -10.45
CA TYR A 293 -4.93 20.49 -9.81
C TYR A 293 -4.68 19.28 -10.70
N GLY A 294 -4.21 19.47 -11.95
CA GLY A 294 -4.01 18.38 -12.91
C GLY A 294 -5.31 17.74 -13.41
N ASN A 295 -6.47 18.24 -12.99
CA ASN A 295 -7.79 17.67 -13.29
C ASN A 295 -8.83 18.79 -13.46
N GLY A 296 -9.37 18.94 -14.67
CA GLY A 296 -10.39 19.96 -14.96
C GLY A 296 -11.70 19.75 -14.21
N ASN A 297 -12.02 18.52 -13.79
CA ASN A 297 -13.19 18.24 -12.94
C ASN A 297 -13.10 18.91 -11.56
N MET A 298 -11.93 19.39 -11.13
CA MET A 298 -11.77 20.12 -9.87
C MET A 298 -12.20 21.59 -9.94
N TYR A 299 -12.83 22.02 -11.03
CA TYR A 299 -13.38 23.37 -11.17
C TYR A 299 -14.36 23.74 -10.05
N THR A 300 -15.10 22.77 -9.51
CA THR A 300 -16.00 22.94 -8.35
C THR A 300 -15.27 23.33 -7.07
N THR A 301 -14.00 22.96 -6.92
CA THR A 301 -13.15 23.37 -5.80
C THR A 301 -12.83 24.86 -5.89
N ILE A 302 -12.50 25.36 -7.09
CA ILE A 302 -12.28 26.81 -7.32
C ILE A 302 -13.56 27.59 -7.03
N LYS A 303 -14.73 27.08 -7.46
CA LYS A 303 -16.02 27.73 -7.14
C LYS A 303 -16.23 27.84 -5.64
N LYS A 304 -16.01 26.76 -4.90
CA LYS A 304 -16.17 26.73 -3.43
C LYS A 304 -15.21 27.68 -2.72
N LEU A 305 -13.94 27.72 -3.14
CA LEU A 305 -12.92 28.61 -2.56
C LEU A 305 -13.23 30.10 -2.76
N ASN A 306 -14.02 30.43 -3.78
CA ASN A 306 -14.31 31.82 -4.18
C ASN A 306 -15.79 32.20 -4.02
N GLY A 307 -16.62 31.33 -3.43
CA GLY A 307 -18.05 31.57 -3.25
C GLY A 307 -18.82 31.75 -4.57
N LEU A 308 -18.35 31.16 -5.68
CA LEU A 308 -19.01 31.31 -6.98
C LEU A 308 -20.25 30.41 -7.07
N THR A 309 -21.40 31.01 -7.38
CA THR A 309 -22.65 30.30 -7.64
C THR A 309 -22.83 29.93 -9.12
N SER A 310 -22.19 30.67 -10.03
CA SER A 310 -22.16 30.42 -11.48
C SER A 310 -20.80 29.87 -11.94
N ASP A 311 -20.78 29.25 -13.12
CA ASP A 311 -19.55 28.83 -13.82
C ASP A 311 -18.90 29.98 -14.63
N THR A 312 -19.60 31.11 -14.76
CA THR A 312 -19.11 32.29 -15.47
C THR A 312 -17.99 32.96 -14.68
N ILE A 313 -16.86 33.20 -15.36
CA ILE A 313 -15.72 33.97 -14.86
C ILE A 313 -15.32 35.04 -15.88
N TYR A 314 -14.72 36.13 -15.41
CA TYR A 314 -14.39 37.28 -16.24
C TYR A 314 -12.88 37.49 -16.30
N ALA A 315 -12.36 37.87 -17.47
CA ALA A 315 -10.96 38.24 -17.59
C ALA A 315 -10.62 39.39 -16.61
N GLY A 316 -9.51 39.27 -15.89
CA GLY A 316 -9.10 40.16 -14.81
C GLY A 316 -9.60 39.76 -13.42
N GLN A 317 -10.54 38.82 -13.31
CA GLN A 317 -11.02 38.31 -12.02
C GLN A 317 -9.92 37.53 -11.29
N LYS A 318 -9.70 37.82 -10.01
CA LYS A 318 -8.73 37.10 -9.16
C LYS A 318 -9.44 35.97 -8.42
N LEU A 319 -9.04 34.74 -8.67
CA LEU A 319 -9.59 33.52 -8.07
C LEU A 319 -8.57 32.86 -7.14
N ARG A 320 -9.00 32.48 -5.95
CA ARG A 320 -8.26 31.59 -5.05
C ARG A 320 -8.21 30.18 -5.61
N VAL A 321 -7.02 29.61 -5.71
CA VAL A 321 -6.74 28.28 -6.29
C VAL A 321 -6.05 27.32 -5.31
N LYS A 322 -5.66 27.76 -4.10
CA LYS A 322 -5.28 26.92 -2.95
C LYS A 322 -5.64 27.60 -1.63
#